data_AF-A0A931MDD2-F1
#
_entry.id   AF-A0A931MDD2-F1
#
_cell.length_a   1.000
_cell.length_b   1.000
_cell.length_c   1.000
_cell.angle_alpha   90.00
_cell.angle_beta   90.00
_cell.angle_gamma   90.00
#
_symmetry.space_group_name_H-M   'P 1'
#
loop_
_entity.id
_entity.type
_entity.pdbx_description
1 polymer ?
#
loop_
_entity_poly.entity_id
_entity_poly.type
_entity_poly.pdbx_seq_one_letter_code
_entity_poly.pdbx_strand_id
1 'polypeptide(L)'
;MKAFEEQIQKYVRLPGNEIIIFSKSLEHLAFMHLNPVTAGSCIIDAKKKKVHCFGLSITLHLQADEKEDTRLATLQIFGEKNG
;
A
#
# COMPACT_ATOMS: atom_id res chain seq x y z
N MET A 1 -25.79 9.49 8.16
CA MET A 1 -24.90 9.25 7.02
C MET A 1 -23.48 9.09 7.53
N LYS A 2 -22.89 7.90 7.46
CA LYS A 2 -21.45 7.76 7.69
C LYS A 2 -20.76 8.14 6.39
N ALA A 3 -20.04 9.25 6.40
CA ALA A 3 -19.08 9.52 5.34
C ALA A 3 -18.16 8.30 5.25
N PHE A 4 -18.11 7.66 4.09
CA PHE A 4 -17.01 6.74 3.77
C PHE A 4 -15.78 7.63 3.71
N GLU A 5 -15.13 7.88 4.85
CA GLU A 5 -13.75 8.34 4.84
C GLU A 5 -12.97 7.29 4.06
N GLU A 6 -12.37 7.70 2.95
CA GLU A 6 -11.38 6.89 2.27
C GLU A 6 -10.32 6.49 3.30
N GLN A 7 -10.39 5.24 3.76
CA GLN A 7 -9.63 4.82 4.92
C GLN A 7 -8.18 4.68 4.51
N ILE A 8 -7.37 5.68 4.83
CA ILE A 8 -5.92 5.63 4.61
C ILE A 8 -5.36 4.47 5.43
N GLN A 9 -4.70 3.57 4.74
CA GLN A 9 -3.96 2.44 5.28
C GLN A 9 -2.48 2.66 5.06
N LYS A 10 -1.64 1.90 5.78
CA LYS A 10 -0.20 1.85 5.55
C LYS A 10 0.14 0.59 4.78
N TYR A 11 1.27 0.59 4.09
CA TYR A 11 1.76 -0.61 3.42
C TYR A 11 3.29 -0.68 3.43
N VAL A 12 3.80 -1.88 3.17
CA VAL A 12 5.18 -2.14 2.76
C VAL A 12 5.20 -3.01 1.50
N ARG A 13 6.19 -2.81 0.62
CA ARG A 13 6.51 -3.75 -0.47
C ARG A 13 7.72 -4.58 -0.10
N LEU A 14 7.63 -5.89 -0.29
CA LEU A 14 8.73 -6.83 -0.09
C LEU A 14 9.55 -7.00 -1.38
N PRO A 15 10.79 -7.52 -1.31
CA PRO A 15 11.64 -7.72 -2.49
C PRO A 15 11.01 -8.60 -3.58
N GLY A 16 10.10 -9.51 -3.19
CA GLY A 16 9.33 -10.37 -4.11
C GLY A 16 8.13 -9.70 -4.77
N ASN A 17 7.99 -8.37 -4.70
CA ASN A 17 6.85 -7.59 -5.19
C ASN A 17 5.51 -7.84 -4.49
N GLU A 18 5.51 -8.56 -3.37
CA GLU A 18 4.36 -8.68 -2.49
C GLU A 18 4.10 -7.35 -1.75
N ILE A 19 2.85 -6.93 -1.68
CA ILE A 19 2.41 -5.75 -0.93
C ILE A 19 1.66 -6.21 0.33
N ILE A 20 2.09 -5.76 1.50
CA ILE A 20 1.36 -5.96 2.75
C ILE A 20 0.68 -4.64 3.11
N ILE A 21 -0.66 -4.60 3.02
CA ILE A 21 -1.48 -3.46 3.46
C ILE A 21 -1.98 -3.73 4.88
N PHE A 22 -1.88 -2.73 5.75
CA PHE A 22 -2.26 -2.85 7.15
C PHE A 22 -2.87 -1.55 7.71
N SER A 23 -3.52 -1.67 8.87
CA SER A 23 -4.17 -0.54 9.54
C SER A 23 -3.18 0.59 9.84
N LYS A 24 -3.63 1.85 9.74
CA LYS A 24 -2.86 3.04 10.11
C LYS A 24 -2.33 3.01 11.56
N SER A 25 -2.96 2.23 12.44
CA SER A 25 -2.57 2.07 13.84
C SER A 25 -1.30 1.24 14.05
N LEU A 26 -0.86 0.48 13.04
CA LEU A 26 0.42 -0.23 13.06
C LEU A 26 1.51 0.64 12.43
N GLU A 27 2.73 0.49 12.90
CA GLU A 27 3.89 1.20 12.36
C GLU A 27 4.64 0.36 11.33
N HIS A 28 5.22 1.00 10.31
CA HIS A 28 6.02 0.31 9.29
C HIS A 28 7.18 -0.48 9.90
N LEU A 29 7.74 0.00 11.03
CA LEU A 29 8.82 -0.66 11.75
C LEU A 29 8.47 -2.09 12.19
N ALA A 30 7.19 -2.38 12.42
CA ALA A 30 6.74 -3.74 12.74
C ALA A 30 7.08 -4.76 11.64
N PHE A 31 7.26 -4.30 10.41
CA PHE A 31 7.56 -5.12 9.23
C PHE A 31 9.03 -5.04 8.79
N MET A 32 9.90 -4.34 9.53
CA MET A 32 11.32 -4.16 9.17
C MET A 32 12.04 -5.49 8.96
N HIS A 33 11.71 -6.51 9.76
CA HIS A 33 12.31 -7.85 9.69
C HIS A 33 12.02 -8.60 8.37
N LEU A 34 11.07 -8.12 7.56
CA LEU A 34 10.75 -8.67 6.24
C LEU A 34 11.58 -8.04 5.11
N ASN A 35 12.50 -7.13 5.45
CA ASN A 35 13.37 -6.40 4.51
C ASN A 35 12.58 -5.67 3.39
N PRO A 36 11.62 -4.79 3.73
CA PRO A 36 10.84 -4.08 2.72
C PRO A 36 11.72 -3.19 1.84
N VAL A 37 11.34 -3.04 0.57
CA VAL A 37 12.05 -2.23 -0.44
C VAL A 37 11.38 -0.88 -0.69
N THR A 38 10.07 -0.78 -0.46
CA THR A 38 9.34 0.49 -0.42
C THR A 38 8.30 0.44 0.70
N ALA A 39 7.84 1.61 1.14
CA ALA A 39 6.81 1.73 2.16
C ALA A 39 6.10 3.08 2.05
N GLY A 40 4.85 3.12 2.50
CA GLY A 40 4.08 4.36 2.50
C GLY A 40 2.66 4.16 3.00
N SER A 41 1.77 4.99 2.48
CA SER A 41 0.33 4.92 2.74
C SER A 41 -0.41 4.55 1.45
N CYS A 42 -1.60 3.99 1.59
CA CYS A 42 -2.46 3.71 0.46
C CYS A 42 -3.93 3.95 0.75
N ILE A 43 -4.69 4.18 -0.32
CA ILE A 43 -6.16 4.26 -0.32
C ILE A 43 -6.68 3.16 -1.23
N ILE A 44 -7.62 2.35 -0.73
CA ILE A 44 -8.31 1.33 -1.53
C ILE A 44 -9.62 1.93 -2.06
N ASP A 45 -9.64 2.29 -3.35
CA ASP A 45 -10.86 2.70 -4.05
C ASP A 45 -11.56 1.46 -4.62
N ALA A 46 -12.43 0.87 -3.81
CA ALA A 46 -13.21 -0.32 -4.19
C ALA A 46 -14.18 -0.04 -5.36
N LYS A 47 -14.66 1.20 -5.53
CA LYS A 47 -15.57 1.56 -6.63
C LYS A 47 -14.84 1.54 -7.97
N LYS A 48 -13.62 2.08 -8.01
CA LYS A 48 -12.78 2.06 -9.22
C LYS A 48 -11.96 0.78 -9.38
N LYS A 49 -11.99 -0.11 -8.39
CA LYS A 49 -11.13 -1.30 -8.28
C LYS A 49 -9.66 -0.92 -8.45
N LYS A 50 -9.21 0.05 -7.67
CA LYS A 50 -7.84 0.58 -7.73
C LYS A 50 -7.32 0.87 -6.34
N VAL A 51 -6.05 0.55 -6.11
CA VAL A 51 -5.32 0.99 -4.92
C VAL A 51 -4.42 2.16 -5.33
N HIS A 52 -4.32 3.18 -4.49
CA HIS A 52 -3.46 4.34 -4.69
C HIS A 52 -2.40 4.36 -3.59
N CYS A 53 -1.15 4.08 -3.93
CA CYS A 53 -0.02 4.04 -3.00
C CYS A 53 0.83 5.32 -3.13
N PHE A 54 1.23 5.92 -2.00
CA PHE A 54 1.94 7.19 -1.95
C PHE A 54 2.73 7.40 -0.66
N GLY A 55 3.55 8.47 -0.65
CA GLY A 55 4.19 8.99 0.56
C GLY A 55 5.49 8.29 0.96
N LEU A 56 5.94 8.58 2.18
CA LEU A 56 7.24 8.18 2.73
C LEU A 56 7.03 7.51 4.09
N SER A 57 7.70 6.38 4.31
CA SER A 57 7.89 5.84 5.66
C SER A 57 9.10 6.51 6.30
N ILE A 58 8.86 7.42 7.25
CA ILE A 58 9.94 8.10 7.98
C ILE A 58 10.74 7.10 8.84
N THR A 59 10.06 6.13 9.44
CA THR A 59 10.69 5.16 10.33
C THR A 59 11.60 4.18 9.59
N LEU A 60 11.21 3.76 8.39
CA LEU A 60 12.03 2.89 7.55
C LEU A 60 12.95 3.66 6.58
N HIS A 61 12.78 4.97 6.44
CA HIS A 61 13.43 5.79 5.41
C HIS A 61 13.21 5.26 3.99
N LEU A 62 12.03 4.69 3.73
CA LEU A 62 11.64 4.10 2.46
C LEU A 62 10.55 4.93 1.80
N GLN A 63 10.77 5.31 0.55
CA GLN A 63 9.84 6.07 -0.28
C GLN A 63 8.95 5.11 -1.07
N ALA A 64 7.67 5.45 -1.23
CA ALA A 64 6.77 4.76 -2.14
C ALA A 64 7.25 4.91 -3.60
N ASP A 65 7.26 3.83 -4.37
CA ASP A 65 7.24 3.90 -5.83
C ASP A 65 5.77 3.98 -6.25
N GLU A 66 5.24 5.20 -6.30
CA GLU A 66 3.79 5.42 -6.46
C GLU A 66 3.21 4.76 -7.71
N LYS A 67 4.02 4.59 -8.76
CA LYS A 67 3.58 3.96 -10.01
C LYS A 67 3.54 2.44 -9.85
N GLU A 68 4.65 1.84 -9.43
CA GLU A 68 4.77 0.39 -9.36
C GLU A 68 4.01 -0.20 -8.16
N ASP A 69 4.10 0.43 -6.99
CA ASP A 69 3.41 -0.02 -5.77
C ASP A 69 1.88 0.06 -5.94
N THR A 70 1.37 1.10 -6.61
CA THR A 70 -0.05 1.19 -7.00
C THR A 70 -0.44 0.06 -7.93
N ARG A 71 0.38 -0.23 -8.94
CA ARG A 71 0.11 -1.29 -9.93
C ARG A 71 0.06 -2.65 -9.24
N LEU A 72 1.06 -2.98 -8.44
CA LEU A 72 1.18 -4.24 -7.70
C LEU A 72 0.06 -4.39 -6.67
N ALA A 73 -0.20 -3.36 -5.86
CA ALA A 73 -1.27 -3.40 -4.87
C ALA A 73 -2.65 -3.54 -5.52
N THR A 74 -2.90 -2.84 -6.63
CA THR A 74 -4.14 -2.97 -7.39
C THR A 74 -4.30 -4.39 -7.92
N LEU A 75 -3.25 -4.95 -8.51
CA LEU A 75 -3.23 -6.31 -9.02
C LEU A 75 -3.50 -7.35 -7.91
N GLN A 76 -2.83 -7.21 -6.77
CA GLN A 76 -2.98 -8.14 -5.65
C GLN A 76 -4.39 -8.12 -5.03
N ILE A 77 -5.01 -6.94 -4.93
CA ILE A 77 -6.32 -6.79 -4.28
C ILE A 77 -7.49 -7.05 -5.24
N PHE A 78 -7.39 -6.64 -6.50
CA PHE A 78 -8.50 -6.67 -7.46
C PHE A 78 -8.28 -7.61 -8.65
N GLY A 79 -7.08 -8.17 -8.83
CA GLY A 79 -6.71 -8.99 -9.98
C GLY A 79 -6.34 -8.18 -11.23
N GLU A 80 -6.02 -8.87 -12.33
CA GLU A 80 -5.85 -8.23 -13.64
C GLU A 80 -7.22 -7.83 -14.21
N LYS A 81 -7.33 -6.59 -14.72
CA LYS A 81 -8.37 -6.32 -15.72
C LYS A 81 -7.90 -6.99 -17.01
N ASN A 82 -8.47 -8.15 -17.32
CA ASN A 82 -8.49 -8.64 -18.70
C ASN A 82 -9.18 -7.56 -19.53
N GLY A 83 -8.38 -6.77 -20.24
CA GLY A 83 -8.82 -5.85 -21.28
C GLY A 83 -8.88 -6.59 -22.61
#